data_AF-A0A6M0IG07-F1
#
_entry.id   AF-A0A6M0IG07-F1
#
_cell.length_a   1.000
_cell.length_b   1.000
_cell.length_c   1.000
_cell.angle_alpha   90.00
_cell.angle_beta   90.00
_cell.angle_gamma   90.00
#
_symmetry.space_group_name_H-M   'P 1'
#
loop_
_entity.id
_entity.type
_entity.pdbx_description
1 polymer ?
#
loop_
_entity_poly.entity_id
_entity_poly.type
_entity_poly.pdbx_seq_one_letter_code
_entity_poly.pdbx_strand_id
1 'polypeptide(L)' 'MFDMKERNGRVVAMVVTSTDSRTLQPIIRKHVKIVSNLMTDEFRTYIDANLLYNHQVVKHLEGEYVS' A
#
# COMPACT_ATOMS: atom_id res chain seq x y z
N MET A 1 -9.15 9.70 1.02
CA MET A 1 -9.64 8.31 1.05
C MET A 1 -8.44 7.41 0.83
N PHE A 2 -8.38 6.27 1.50
CA PHE A 2 -7.31 5.28 1.34
C PHE A 2 -7.93 3.93 1.00
N ASP A 3 -7.44 3.31 -0.07
CA ASP A 3 -8.03 2.13 -0.66
C ASP A 3 -6.96 1.05 -0.87
N MET A 4 -7.31 -0.20 -0.57
CA MET A 4 -6.49 -1.38 -0.79
C MET A 4 -7.30 -2.40 -1.58
N LYS A 5 -6.70 -3.02 -2.58
CA LYS A 5 -7.33 -4.05 -3.41
C LYS A 5 -6.49 -5.32 -3.43
N GLU A 6 -7.09 -6.42 -3.05
CA GLU A 6 -6.53 -7.74 -3.32
C GLU A 6 -6.76 -8.11 -4.80
N ARG A 7 -5.74 -8.66 -5.47
CA ARG A 7 -5.76 -8.90 -6.92
C ARG A 7 -6.98 -9.68 -7.42
N ASN A 8 -7.44 -10.65 -6.63
CA ASN A 8 -8.60 -11.51 -6.93
C ASN A 8 -9.64 -11.51 -5.80
N GLY A 9 -9.68 -10.44 -5.01
CA GLY A 9 -10.33 -10.51 -3.70
C GLY A 9 -11.00 -9.22 -3.28
N ARG A 10 -10.86 -8.92 -2.00
CA ARG A 10 -11.60 -7.84 -1.34
C ARG A 10 -10.99 -6.49 -1.65
N VAL A 11 -11.86 -5.50 -1.78
CA VAL A 11 -11.50 -4.08 -1.80
C VAL A 11 -11.82 -3.52 -0.42
N VAL A 12 -10.84 -2.88 0.20
CA VAL A 12 -10.98 -2.19 1.48
C VAL A 12 -10.76 -0.70 1.24
N ALA A 13 -11.85 0.07 1.33
CA ALA A 13 -11.85 1.52 1.19
C ALA A 13 -12.19 2.17 2.52
N MET A 14 -11.40 3.14 2.98
CA MET A 14 -11.68 3.84 4.24
C MET A 14 -11.24 5.30 4.23
N VAL A 15 -11.92 6.11 5.05
CA VAL A 15 -11.52 7.48 5.32
C VAL A 15 -10.46 7.46 6.42
N VAL A 16 -9.25 7.91 6.09
CA VAL A 16 -8.15 8.10 7.04
C VAL A 16 -7.98 9.58 7.35
N THR A 17 -7.60 9.88 8.59
CA THR A 17 -7.37 11.25 9.07
C THR A 17 -6.09 11.88 8.49
N SER A 18 -5.14 11.05 8.08
CA SER A 18 -3.87 11.46 7.48
C SER A 18 -3.32 10.35 6.58
N THR A 19 -2.53 10.72 5.57
CA THR A 19 -1.80 9.80 4.68
C THR A 19 -0.34 9.60 5.12
N ASP A 20 -0.03 9.92 6.37
CA ASP A 20 1.30 9.69 6.95
C ASP A 20 1.56 8.23 7.31
N SER A 21 2.83 7.88 7.51
CA SER A 21 3.25 6.48 7.75
C SER A 21 2.72 5.92 9.05
N ARG A 22 2.59 6.79 10.06
CA ARG A 22 2.04 6.46 11.37
C ARG A 22 0.58 6.03 11.28
N THR A 23 -0.18 6.62 10.36
CA THR A 23 -1.59 6.27 10.14
C THR A 23 -1.72 5.07 9.21
N LEU A 24 -1.01 5.05 8.08
CA LEU A 24 -1.20 4.02 7.05
C LEU A 24 -0.57 2.68 7.39
N GLN A 25 0.63 2.64 8.01
CA GLN A 25 1.29 1.37 8.31
C GLN A 25 0.50 0.42 9.21
N PRO A 26 -0.09 0.85 10.35
CA PRO A 26 -0.89 -0.07 11.17
C PRO A 26 -2.14 -0.56 10.44
N ILE A 27 -2.75 0.27 9.57
CA ILE A 27 -3.89 -0.12 8.75
C ILE A 27 -3.49 -1.22 7.76
N ILE A 28 -2.36 -1.04 7.08
CA ILE A 28 -1.82 -2.04 6.14
C ILE A 28 -1.51 -3.35 6.88
N ARG A 29 -0.82 -3.29 8.03
CA ARG A 29 -0.50 -4.49 8.84
C ARG A 29 -1.73 -5.24 9.34
N LYS A 30 -2.85 -4.54 9.53
CA LYS A 30 -4.12 -5.16 9.94
C LYS A 30 -4.81 -5.92 8.81
N HIS A 31 -4.66 -5.46 7.56
CA HIS A 31 -5.39 -6.02 6.41
C HIS A 31 -4.53 -6.87 5.49
N VAL A 32 -3.22 -6.63 5.47
CA VAL A 32 -2.25 -7.34 4.63
C VAL A 32 -1.39 -8.21 5.52
N LYS A 33 -1.36 -9.51 5.22
CA LYS A 33 -0.52 -10.46 5.95
C LYS A 33 0.95 -10.13 5.71
N ILE A 34 1.76 -10.13 6.78
CA ILE A 34 3.23 -10.00 6.70
C ILE A 34 3.77 -11.03 5.71
N VAL A 35 4.81 -10.66 4.96
CA VAL A 35 5.44 -11.45 3.86
C VAL A 35 4.59 -11.55 2.59
N SER A 36 3.41 -10.91 2.51
CA SER A 36 2.65 -10.84 1.25
C SER A 36 3.29 -9.90 0.23
N ASN A 37 2.90 -10.06 -1.03
CA ASN A 37 3.22 -9.09 -2.08
C ASN A 37 2.40 -7.81 -1.85
N LEU A 38 3.07 -6.70 -1.60
CA LEU A 38 2.45 -5.40 -1.41
C LEU A 38 2.89 -4.48 -2.53
N MET A 39 1.95 -3.99 -3.33
CA MET A 39 2.22 -2.99 -4.37
C MET A 39 1.73 -1.63 -3.87
N THR A 40 2.61 -0.63 -3.85
CA THR A 40 2.23 0.76 -3.54
C THR A 40 2.71 1.70 -4.62
N ASP A 41 2.18 2.91 -4.65
CA ASP A 41 2.79 4.00 -5.40
C ASP A 41 4.12 4.44 -4.75
N GLU A 42 4.78 5.41 -5.39
CA GLU A 42 6.05 5.98 -4.99
C GLU A 42 5.97 7.02 -3.85
N PHE A 43 4.88 7.00 -3.07
CA PHE A 43 4.78 7.86 -1.90
C PHE A 43 5.74 7.42 -0.79
N ARG A 44 6.54 8.37 -0.27
CA ARG A 44 7.58 8.13 0.76
C ARG A 44 7.07 7.46 2.03
N THR A 45 5.77 7.53 2.27
CA THR A 45 5.09 6.92 3.40
C THR A 45 5.28 5.39 3.48
N TYR A 46 5.56 4.73 2.35
CA TYR A 46 5.67 3.27 2.26
C TYR A 46 7.11 2.74 2.34
N ILE A 47 8.12 3.58 2.61
CA ILE A 47 9.55 3.16 2.62
C ILE A 47 9.80 1.95 3.53
N ASP A 48 9.17 1.90 4.72
CA ASP A 48 9.37 0.81 5.67
C ASP A 48 8.57 -0.46 5.32
N ALA A 49 7.72 -0.42 4.29
CA ALA A 49 6.94 -1.59 3.87
C ALA A 49 7.85 -2.73 3.37
N ASN A 50 9.02 -2.40 2.80
CA ASN A 50 10.06 -3.37 2.44
C ASN A 50 10.56 -4.22 3.62
N LEU A 51 10.41 -3.77 4.86
CA LEU A 51 10.85 -4.53 6.03
C LEU A 51 9.93 -5.73 6.34
N LEU A 52 8.67 -5.66 5.93
CA LEU A 52 7.64 -6.62 6.32
C LEU A 52 6.96 -7.32 5.14
N TYR A 53 7.07 -6.77 3.94
CA TYR A 53 6.37 -7.26 2.75
C TYR A 53 7.35 -7.43 1.59
N ASN A 54 6.98 -8.28 0.63
CA ASN A 54 7.62 -8.25 -0.69
C ASN A 54 7.07 -7.02 -1.43
N HIS A 55 7.67 -5.88 -1.13
CA HIS A 55 7.16 -4.57 -1.51
C HIS A 55 7.63 -4.20 -2.91
N GLN A 56 6.68 -3.89 -3.78
CA GLN A 56 6.90 -3.40 -5.13
C GLN A 56 6.35 -1.98 -5.20
N VAL A 57 7.18 -1.07 -5.71
CA VAL A 57 6.79 0.32 -5.90
C VAL A 57 6.46 0.52 -7.37
N VAL A 58 5.21 0.88 -7.64
CA VAL A 58 4.75 1.31 -8.96
C VAL A 58 5.06 2.79 -9.10
N LYS A 59 5.86 3.14 -10.09
CA LYS A 59 6.23 4.53 -10.36
C LYS A 59 5.28 5.16 -11.37
N HIS A 60 4.33 5.95 -10.90
CA HIS A 60 3.40 6.69 -11.75
C HIS A 60 4.03 7.93 -12.44
N LEU A 61 5.15 8.45 -11.94
CA LEU A 61 5.89 9.57 -12.53
C LEU A 61 6.68 9.18 -13.79
N GLU A 62 7.01 7.90 -13.98
CA GLU A 62 7.72 7.40 -15.17
C GLU A 62 6.77 6.84 -16.25
N GLY A 63 5.45 7.00 -16.12
CA GLY A 63 4.48 6.60 -17.14
C GLY A 63 4.09 5.11 -17.12
N GLU A 64 4.41 4.36 -16.06
CA GLU A 64 3.89 3.01 -15.88
C GLU A 64 2.46 3.05 -15.32
N TYR A 65 1.50 2.77 -16.20
CA TYR A 65 0.11 2.52 -15.83
C TYR A 65 -0.09 1.00 -15.71
N VAL A 66 -0.48 0.55 -14.52
CA VAL A 66 -0.82 -0.85 -14.28
C VAL A 66 -2.24 -1.07 -14.79
N SER A 67 -2.37 -1.77 -15.92
CA SER A 67 -3.66 -2.21 -16.50
C SER A 67 -4.21 -3.46 -15.81
#